data_AF-A0A345GUJ4-F1
#
_entry.id   AF-A0A345GUJ4-F1
#
_cell.length_a   1.000
_cell.length_b   1.000
_cell.length_c   1.000
_cell.angle_alpha   90.00
_cell.angle_beta   90.00
_cell.angle_gamma   90.00
#
_symmetry.space_group_name_H-M   'P 1'
#
loop_
_entity.id
_entity.type
_entity.pdbx_description
1 polymer ?
#
loop_
_entity_poly.entity_id
_entity_poly.type
_entity_poly.pdbx_seq_one_letter_code
_entity_poly.pdbx_strand_id
1 'polypeptide(L)'
;MDSKRLQKIGGVAAILEALIYIIAFIFYGGILAFPKATASTQEEFNFLSENYTTLSILNFISYVLFGILLVILVAAIYERFKSYAPHFAKIIAAFGMIWVVLVIASGMISNIGLHEVVEIGTKDPENAMLIWSSVSIVTEGLGGGNEIVGGIWVLLISILSIKEKLFSIPLSALGIIVGIAGILTVYPLDIFTEIFGISQIVWFLWIGFVMIGKSATPKN
;
A
#
# COMPACT_ATOMS: atom_id res chain seq x y z
N MET A 1 -7.98 -24.58 -4.77
CA MET A 1 -7.81 -23.80 -6.03
C MET A 1 -6.55 -24.33 -6.71
N ASP A 2 -6.55 -24.52 -8.03
CA ASP A 2 -5.33 -24.89 -8.77
C ASP A 2 -4.25 -23.82 -8.54
N SER A 3 -3.04 -24.23 -8.17
CA SER A 3 -1.90 -23.35 -7.91
C SER A 3 -1.63 -22.41 -9.10
N LYS A 4 -1.78 -22.90 -10.34
CA LYS A 4 -1.63 -22.05 -11.53
C LYS A 4 -2.69 -20.96 -11.63
N ARG A 5 -3.94 -21.27 -11.25
CA ARG A 5 -5.03 -20.28 -11.23
C ARG A 5 -4.79 -19.23 -10.15
N LEU A 6 -4.32 -19.64 -8.96
CA LEU A 6 -3.96 -18.70 -7.90
C LEU A 6 -2.81 -17.76 -8.32
N GLN A 7 -1.79 -18.27 -9.03
CA GLN A 7 -0.72 -17.42 -9.57
C GLN A 7 -1.25 -16.35 -10.52
N LYS A 8 -2.15 -16.71 -11.45
CA LYS A 8 -2.74 -15.74 -12.38
C LYS A 8 -3.57 -14.69 -11.66
N ILE A 9 -4.40 -15.09 -10.71
CA ILE A 9 -5.24 -14.16 -9.95
C ILE A 9 -4.36 -13.23 -9.09
N GLY A 10 -3.33 -13.76 -8.43
CA GLY A 10 -2.36 -12.95 -7.70
C GLY A 10 -1.61 -11.97 -8.60
N GLY A 11 -1.26 -12.39 -9.82
CA GLY A 11 -0.63 -11.48 -10.78
C GLY A 11 -1.56 -10.36 -11.26
N VAL A 12 -2.85 -10.64 -11.43
CA VAL A 12 -3.87 -9.62 -11.72
C VAL A 12 -4.04 -8.68 -10.53
N ALA A 13 -4.07 -9.20 -9.29
CA ALA A 13 -4.15 -8.39 -8.08
C ALA A 13 -2.98 -7.40 -8.00
N ALA A 14 -1.74 -7.85 -8.23
CA ALA A 14 -0.56 -6.99 -8.28
C ALA A 14 -0.70 -5.86 -9.31
N ILE A 15 -1.20 -6.14 -10.51
CA ILE A 15 -1.42 -5.10 -11.52
C ILE A 15 -2.47 -4.09 -11.07
N LEU A 16 -3.56 -4.55 -10.44
CA LEU A 16 -4.59 -3.66 -9.90
C LEU A 16 -4.06 -2.79 -8.76
N GLU A 17 -3.20 -3.32 -7.88
CA GLU A 17 -2.51 -2.57 -6.84
C GLU A 17 -1.62 -1.46 -7.43
N ALA A 18 -0.88 -1.75 -8.51
CA ALA A 18 -0.11 -0.73 -9.22
C ALA A 18 -1.00 0.38 -9.81
N LEU A 19 -2.16 0.02 -10.38
CA LEU A 19 -3.10 1.00 -10.90
C LEU A 19 -3.68 1.88 -9.78
N ILE A 20 -3.96 1.31 -8.61
CA ILE A 20 -4.40 2.06 -7.43
C ILE A 20 -3.33 3.09 -7.02
N TYR A 21 -2.05 2.69 -6.96
CA TYR A 21 -0.96 3.63 -6.69
C TYR A 21 -0.88 4.75 -7.73
N ILE A 22 -0.97 4.43 -9.02
CA ILE A 22 -0.96 5.45 -10.08
C ILE A 22 -2.10 6.44 -9.90
N ILE A 23 -3.32 5.96 -9.61
CA ILE A 23 -4.49 6.80 -9.34
C ILE A 23 -4.21 7.69 -8.12
N ALA A 24 -3.72 7.13 -7.02
CA ALA A 24 -3.39 7.88 -5.81
C ALA A 24 -2.37 9.00 -6.09
N PHE A 25 -1.26 8.70 -6.78
CA PHE A 25 -0.25 9.70 -7.14
C PHE A 25 -0.83 10.84 -8.00
N ILE A 26 -1.67 10.53 -8.98
CA ILE A 26 -2.29 11.54 -9.84
C ILE A 26 -3.25 12.42 -9.03
N PHE A 27 -4.10 11.81 -8.20
CA PHE A 27 -5.10 12.55 -7.45
C PHE A 27 -4.48 13.37 -6.32
N TYR A 28 -3.68 12.75 -5.46
CA TYR A 28 -3.08 13.44 -4.32
C TYR A 28 -1.94 14.37 -4.72
N GLY A 29 -1.15 14.03 -5.73
CA GLY A 29 -0.01 14.85 -6.17
C GLY A 29 -0.34 15.90 -7.23
N GLY A 30 -1.46 15.77 -7.96
CA GLY A 30 -1.74 16.60 -9.13
C GLY A 30 -3.13 17.23 -9.19
N ILE A 31 -4.19 16.51 -8.82
CA ILE A 31 -5.58 16.99 -8.96
C ILE A 31 -6.04 17.76 -7.71
N LEU A 32 -5.79 17.21 -6.52
CA LEU A 32 -6.21 17.83 -5.26
C LEU A 32 -5.29 19.00 -4.93
N ALA A 33 -5.86 20.20 -4.87
CA ALA A 33 -5.16 21.40 -4.43
C ALA A 33 -5.16 21.48 -2.90
N PHE A 34 -4.19 20.82 -2.27
CA PHE A 34 -4.07 20.83 -0.81
C PHE A 34 -3.83 22.24 -0.27
N PRO A 35 -4.42 22.59 0.90
CA PRO A 35 -4.14 23.83 1.59
C PRO A 35 -2.64 24.02 1.83
N LYS A 36 -2.17 25.27 1.74
CA LYS A 36 -0.78 25.61 2.08
C LYS A 36 -0.57 25.46 3.58
N ALA A 37 0.68 25.28 4.01
CA ALA A 37 1.03 25.27 5.44
C ALA A 37 0.67 26.55 6.22
N THR A 38 0.34 27.64 5.52
CA THR A 38 -0.11 28.91 6.10
C THR A 38 -1.64 29.09 6.03
N ALA A 39 -2.39 28.07 5.61
CA ALA A 39 -3.84 28.12 5.53
C ALA A 39 -4.44 28.26 6.93
N SER A 40 -5.57 28.97 7.01
CA SER A 40 -6.39 29.02 8.20
C SER A 40 -7.11 27.69 8.43
N THR A 41 -7.48 27.41 9.68
CA THR A 41 -8.29 26.24 10.06
C THR A 41 -9.59 26.14 9.25
N GLN A 42 -10.19 27.28 8.91
CA GLN A 42 -11.39 27.32 8.08
C GLN A 42 -11.11 26.91 6.63
N GLU A 43 -9.97 27.31 6.05
CA GLU A 43 -9.58 26.90 4.70
C GLU A 43 -9.27 25.40 4.64
N GLU A 44 -8.62 24.85 5.66
CA GLU A 44 -8.37 23.41 5.77
C GLU A 44 -9.68 22.61 5.88
N PHE A 45 -10.60 23.06 6.74
CA PHE A 45 -11.91 22.45 6.88
C PHE A 45 -12.72 22.50 5.57
N ASN A 46 -12.74 23.67 4.91
CA ASN A 46 -13.44 23.84 3.64
C ASN A 46 -12.91 22.86 2.58
N PHE A 47 -11.59 22.67 2.51
CA PHE A 47 -11.00 21.67 1.61
C PHE A 47 -11.54 20.26 1.88
N LEU A 48 -11.57 19.82 3.14
CA LEU A 48 -12.10 18.49 3.50
C LEU A 48 -13.59 18.36 3.16
N SER A 49 -14.39 19.38 3.46
CA SER A 49 -15.83 19.38 3.21
C SER A 49 -16.15 19.40 1.70
N GLU A 50 -15.48 20.25 0.93
CA GLU A 50 -15.71 20.39 -0.52
C GLU A 50 -15.25 19.15 -1.29
N ASN A 51 -14.19 18.48 -0.81
CA ASN A 51 -13.64 17.28 -1.45
C ASN A 51 -14.08 15.97 -0.77
N TYR A 52 -15.03 16.01 0.17
CA TYR A 52 -15.43 14.86 1.00
C TYR A 52 -15.62 13.57 0.20
N THR A 53 -16.45 13.62 -0.85
CA THR A 53 -16.76 12.44 -1.67
C THR A 53 -15.51 11.89 -2.36
N THR A 54 -14.68 12.77 -2.91
CA THR A 54 -13.44 12.39 -3.59
C THR A 54 -12.46 11.75 -2.61
N LEU A 55 -12.23 12.39 -1.45
CA LEU A 55 -11.33 11.90 -0.41
C LEU A 55 -11.81 10.55 0.14
N SER A 56 -13.11 10.40 0.41
CA SER A 56 -13.69 9.15 0.91
C SER A 56 -13.51 7.98 -0.07
N ILE A 57 -13.74 8.23 -1.36
CA ILE A 57 -13.54 7.23 -2.42
C ILE A 57 -12.06 6.89 -2.56
N LEU A 58 -11.17 7.88 -2.60
CA LEU A 58 -9.73 7.66 -2.72
C LEU A 58 -9.18 6.89 -1.53
N ASN A 59 -9.59 7.22 -0.31
CA ASN A 59 -9.21 6.49 0.89
C ASN A 59 -9.72 5.03 0.83
N PHE A 60 -10.98 4.82 0.44
CA PHE A 60 -11.52 3.47 0.31
C PHE A 60 -10.72 2.62 -0.71
N ILE A 61 -10.41 3.20 -1.88
CA ILE A 61 -9.70 2.50 -2.95
C ILE A 61 -8.24 2.25 -2.55
N SER A 62 -7.56 3.29 -2.06
CA SER A 62 -6.11 3.27 -1.77
C SER A 62 -5.75 2.40 -0.57
N TYR A 63 -6.67 2.24 0.37
CA TYR A 63 -6.43 1.47 1.58
C TYR A 63 -7.23 0.16 1.60
N VAL A 64 -8.56 0.22 1.55
CA VAL A 64 -9.41 -0.97 1.79
C VAL A 64 -9.37 -1.91 0.59
N LEU A 65 -9.64 -1.41 -0.62
CA LEU A 65 -9.57 -2.23 -1.82
C LEU A 65 -8.15 -2.72 -2.08
N PHE A 66 -7.15 -1.85 -1.92
CA PHE A 66 -5.74 -2.24 -1.99
C PHE A 66 -5.42 -3.40 -1.05
N GLY A 67 -5.77 -3.30 0.24
CA GLY A 67 -5.51 -4.37 1.20
C GLY A 67 -6.19 -5.69 0.85
N ILE A 68 -7.42 -5.66 0.31
CA ILE A 68 -8.12 -6.87 -0.17
C ILE A 68 -7.37 -7.53 -1.33
N LEU A 69 -6.88 -6.74 -2.28
CA LEU A 69 -6.06 -7.25 -3.40
C LEU A 69 -4.72 -7.81 -2.89
N LEU A 70 -4.11 -7.13 -1.93
CA LEU A 70 -2.85 -7.55 -1.32
C LEU A 70 -2.98 -8.92 -0.64
N VAL A 71 -4.11 -9.24 0.01
CA VAL A 71 -4.35 -10.59 0.56
C VAL A 71 -4.19 -11.67 -0.51
N ILE A 72 -4.73 -11.42 -1.71
CA ILE A 72 -4.68 -12.36 -2.83
C ILE A 72 -3.24 -12.51 -3.31
N LEU A 73 -2.51 -11.40 -3.45
CA LEU A 73 -1.10 -11.41 -3.86
C LEU A 73 -0.23 -12.14 -2.83
N VAL A 74 -0.39 -11.84 -1.54
CA VAL A 74 0.32 -12.51 -0.43
C VAL A 74 0.08 -14.01 -0.45
N ALA A 75 -1.18 -14.45 -0.61
CA ALA A 75 -1.51 -15.88 -0.71
C ALA A 75 -0.87 -16.54 -1.94
N ALA A 76 -0.87 -15.87 -3.09
CA ALA A 76 -0.24 -16.38 -4.30
C ALA A 76 1.30 -16.46 -4.18
N ILE A 77 1.94 -15.48 -3.55
CA ILE A 77 3.38 -15.51 -3.29
C ILE A 77 3.70 -16.65 -2.30
N TYR A 78 2.95 -16.80 -1.21
CA TYR A 78 3.12 -17.92 -0.29
C TYR A 78 3.06 -19.27 -1.01
N GLU A 79 2.03 -19.46 -1.85
CA GLU A 79 1.85 -20.70 -2.62
C GLU A 79 3.03 -21.01 -3.54
N ARG A 80 3.64 -19.98 -4.16
CA ARG A 80 4.81 -20.13 -5.02
C ARG A 80 6.05 -20.52 -4.22
N PHE A 81 6.22 -19.99 -3.01
CA PHE A 81 7.44 -20.13 -2.23
C PHE A 81 7.44 -21.35 -1.29
N LYS A 82 6.26 -21.83 -0.86
CA LYS A 82 6.15 -22.88 0.16
C LYS A 82 6.84 -24.18 -0.21
N SER A 83 6.92 -24.52 -1.51
CA SER A 83 7.57 -25.75 -1.99
C SER A 83 9.10 -25.67 -2.02
N TYR A 84 9.67 -24.46 -1.90
CA TYR A 84 11.12 -24.23 -1.99
C TYR A 84 11.72 -23.90 -0.62
N ALA A 85 11.05 -23.01 0.14
CA ALA A 85 11.53 -22.56 1.44
C ALA A 85 10.35 -22.35 2.41
N PRO A 86 9.75 -23.44 2.94
CA PRO A 86 8.48 -23.39 3.67
C PRO A 86 8.51 -22.50 4.92
N HIS A 87 9.64 -22.46 5.64
CA HIS A 87 9.77 -21.62 6.84
C HIS A 87 9.84 -20.13 6.49
N PHE A 88 10.63 -19.76 5.49
CA PHE A 88 10.71 -18.36 5.03
C PHE A 88 9.42 -17.91 4.34
N ALA A 89 8.75 -18.80 3.60
CA ALA A 89 7.46 -18.50 2.97
C ALA A 89 6.43 -18.07 4.02
N LYS A 90 6.40 -18.71 5.20
CA LYS A 90 5.52 -18.31 6.31
C LYS A 90 5.85 -16.93 6.86
N ILE A 91 7.14 -16.61 7.01
CA ILE A 91 7.58 -15.30 7.50
C ILE A 91 7.21 -14.19 6.50
N ILE A 92 7.46 -14.42 5.20
CA ILE A 92 7.04 -13.50 4.13
C ILE A 92 5.52 -13.30 4.17
N ALA A 93 4.76 -14.38 4.25
CA ALA A 93 3.30 -14.28 4.33
C ALA A 93 2.85 -13.51 5.57
N ALA A 94 3.49 -13.71 6.72
CA ALA A 94 3.17 -13.00 7.95
C ALA A 94 3.35 -11.48 7.79
N PHE A 95 4.49 -11.01 7.28
CA PHE A 95 4.68 -9.58 7.03
C PHE A 95 3.69 -9.01 6.01
N GLY A 96 3.38 -9.76 4.95
CA GLY A 96 2.37 -9.35 3.97
C GLY A 96 0.97 -9.22 4.60
N MET A 97 0.58 -10.17 5.44
CA MET A 97 -0.72 -10.13 6.15
C MET A 97 -0.77 -9.03 7.22
N ILE A 98 0.34 -8.73 7.90
CA ILE A 98 0.41 -7.59 8.82
C ILE A 98 0.18 -6.30 8.03
N TRP A 99 0.83 -6.16 6.87
CA TRP A 99 0.66 -4.98 6.02
C TRP A 99 -0.80 -4.82 5.55
N VAL A 100 -1.45 -5.91 5.12
CA VAL A 100 -2.90 -5.91 4.81
C VAL A 100 -3.72 -5.31 5.94
N VAL A 101 -3.56 -5.80 7.17
CA VAL A 101 -4.39 -5.36 8.30
C VAL A 101 -4.15 -3.90 8.61
N LEU A 102 -2.89 -3.46 8.60
CA LEU A 102 -2.50 -2.09 8.85
C LEU A 102 -3.10 -1.11 7.83
N VAL A 103 -2.99 -1.43 6.54
CA VAL A 103 -3.50 -0.59 5.46
C VAL A 103 -5.03 -0.53 5.50
N ILE A 104 -5.72 -1.66 5.68
CA ILE A 104 -7.19 -1.67 5.79
C ILE A 104 -7.65 -0.85 7.01
N ALA A 105 -7.00 -1.03 8.17
CA ALA A 105 -7.34 -0.29 9.38
C ALA A 105 -7.15 1.22 9.19
N SER A 106 -6.03 1.63 8.59
CA SER A 106 -5.74 3.03 8.23
C SER A 106 -6.87 3.63 7.36
N GLY A 107 -7.29 2.92 6.31
CA GLY A 107 -8.38 3.36 5.45
C GLY A 107 -9.74 3.47 6.14
N MET A 108 -10.08 2.50 6.99
CA MET A 108 -11.33 2.52 7.75
C MET A 108 -11.37 3.70 8.72
N ILE A 109 -10.27 3.94 9.45
CA ILE A 109 -10.14 5.06 10.39
C ILE A 109 -10.22 6.39 9.63
N SER A 110 -9.51 6.53 8.51
CA SER A 110 -9.52 7.75 7.69
C SER A 110 -10.93 8.07 7.16
N ASN A 111 -11.68 7.07 6.69
CA ASN A 111 -13.03 7.28 6.19
C ASN A 111 -14.05 7.64 7.28
N ILE A 112 -14.02 6.94 8.40
CA ILE A 112 -14.92 7.25 9.54
C ILE A 112 -14.54 8.63 10.10
N GLY A 113 -13.25 8.88 10.32
CA GLY A 113 -12.77 10.15 10.84
C GLY A 113 -13.10 11.33 9.93
N LEU A 114 -13.00 11.18 8.60
CA LEU A 114 -13.37 12.21 7.65
C LEU A 114 -14.86 12.57 7.75
N HIS A 115 -15.73 11.56 7.89
CA HIS A 115 -17.17 11.77 8.06
C HIS A 115 -17.47 12.56 9.34
N GLU A 116 -16.93 12.11 10.48
CA GLU A 116 -17.14 12.76 11.78
C GLU A 116 -16.61 14.20 11.80
N VAL A 117 -15.43 14.44 11.22
CA VAL A 117 -14.83 15.79 11.15
C VAL A 117 -15.66 16.74 10.31
N VAL A 118 -16.17 16.28 9.15
CA VAL A 118 -17.05 17.11 8.31
C VAL A 118 -18.35 17.45 9.04
N GLU A 119 -18.95 16.49 9.76
CA GLU A 119 -20.18 16.74 10.52
C GLU A 119 -19.95 17.74 11.66
N ILE A 120 -18.90 17.53 12.47
CA ILE A 120 -18.56 18.41 13.62
C ILE A 120 -18.22 19.82 13.13
N GLY A 121 -17.45 19.95 12.05
CA GLY A 121 -16.97 21.24 11.58
C GLY A 121 -18.06 22.14 10.99
N THR A 122 -19.26 21.63 10.73
CA THR A 122 -20.43 22.48 10.43
C THR A 122 -20.80 23.41 11.59
N LYS A 123 -20.43 23.04 12.82
CA LYS A 123 -20.72 23.79 14.05
C LYS A 123 -19.46 24.37 14.68
N ASP A 124 -18.36 23.62 14.63
CA ASP A 124 -17.11 23.96 15.30
C ASP A 124 -15.89 23.49 14.47
N PRO A 125 -15.44 24.31 13.50
CA PRO A 125 -14.28 23.99 12.65
C PRO A 125 -12.97 23.80 13.42
N GLU A 126 -12.76 24.55 14.51
CA GLU A 126 -11.52 24.46 15.30
C GLU A 126 -11.42 23.10 15.98
N ASN A 127 -12.49 22.66 16.65
CA ASN A 127 -12.54 21.34 17.26
C ASN A 127 -12.46 20.22 16.21
N ALA A 128 -13.14 20.38 15.07
CA ALA A 128 -13.09 19.41 13.97
C ALA A 128 -11.65 19.18 13.46
N MET A 129 -10.88 20.25 13.26
CA MET A 129 -9.51 20.11 12.77
C MET A 129 -8.54 19.55 13.82
N LEU A 130 -8.80 19.76 15.11
CA LEU A 130 -8.05 19.12 16.19
C LEU A 130 -8.28 17.60 16.20
N ILE A 131 -9.55 17.17 16.03
CA ILE A 131 -9.90 15.76 15.85
C ILE A 131 -9.27 15.21 14.58
N TRP A 132 -9.31 15.95 13.46
CA TRP A 132 -8.70 15.54 12.21
C TRP A 132 -7.20 15.30 12.35
N SER A 133 -6.47 16.20 13.01
CA SER A 133 -5.03 16.01 13.29
C SER A 133 -4.78 14.71 14.05
N SER A 134 -5.60 14.40 15.05
CA SER A 134 -5.50 13.15 15.81
C SER A 134 -5.78 11.91 14.95
N VAL A 135 -6.80 11.97 14.09
CA VAL A 135 -7.13 10.90 13.12
C VAL A 135 -5.98 10.71 12.14
N SER A 136 -5.40 11.78 11.60
CA SER A 136 -4.28 11.75 10.66
C SER A 136 -3.05 11.11 11.27
N ILE A 137 -2.65 11.48 12.50
CA ILE A 137 -1.50 10.89 13.19
C ILE A 137 -1.66 9.36 13.34
N VAL A 138 -2.84 8.90 13.75
CA VAL A 138 -3.11 7.45 13.91
C VAL A 138 -3.10 6.75 12.55
N THR A 139 -3.76 7.34 11.56
CA THR A 139 -3.86 6.82 10.18
C THR A 139 -2.47 6.67 9.55
N GLU A 140 -1.64 7.70 9.67
CA GLU A 140 -0.27 7.73 9.17
C GLU A 140 0.63 6.73 9.89
N GLY A 141 0.53 6.66 11.22
CA GLY A 141 1.32 5.74 12.04
C GLY A 141 1.05 4.27 11.76
N LEU A 142 -0.20 3.90 11.44
CA LEU A 142 -0.55 2.52 11.10
C LEU A 142 0.03 2.08 9.75
N GLY A 143 0.17 2.99 8.79
CA GLY A 143 0.63 2.65 7.43
C GLY A 143 0.17 3.62 6.36
N GLY A 144 -0.47 4.75 6.72
CA GLY A 144 -0.77 5.82 5.79
C GLY A 144 0.41 6.74 5.47
N GLY A 145 1.40 6.83 6.37
CA GLY A 145 2.53 7.76 6.26
C GLY A 145 3.91 7.09 6.33
N ASN A 146 3.97 5.77 6.50
CA ASN A 146 5.22 5.00 6.45
C ASN A 146 4.98 3.64 5.81
N GLU A 147 6.05 3.10 5.25
CA GLU A 147 6.02 1.91 4.37
C GLU A 147 6.90 0.79 4.91
N ILE A 148 7.19 0.80 6.21
CA ILE A 148 8.17 -0.09 6.84
C ILE A 148 7.80 -1.56 6.64
N VAL A 149 6.53 -1.91 6.92
CA VAL A 149 6.06 -3.30 6.84
C VAL A 149 6.01 -3.79 5.39
N GLY A 150 5.52 -2.96 4.47
CA GLY A 150 5.52 -3.24 3.03
C GLY A 150 6.95 -3.39 2.49
N GLY A 151 7.86 -2.51 2.91
CA GLY A 151 9.28 -2.56 2.56
C GLY A 151 9.95 -3.85 3.02
N ILE A 152 9.75 -4.26 4.28
CA ILE A 152 10.25 -5.54 4.80
C ILE A 152 9.70 -6.70 3.97
N TRP A 153 8.40 -6.68 3.67
CA TRP A 153 7.76 -7.73 2.89
C TRP A 153 8.39 -7.90 1.50
N VAL A 154 8.53 -6.81 0.74
CA VAL A 154 9.15 -6.84 -0.59
C VAL A 154 10.62 -7.23 -0.52
N LEU A 155 11.37 -6.74 0.48
CA LEU A 155 12.78 -7.07 0.67
C LEU A 155 12.98 -8.58 0.90
N LEU A 156 12.16 -9.18 1.77
CA LEU A 156 12.22 -10.62 2.05
C LEU A 156 11.88 -11.45 0.80
N ILE A 157 10.87 -11.05 0.03
CA ILE A 157 10.54 -11.67 -1.26
C ILE A 157 11.76 -11.63 -2.16
N SER A 158 12.38 -10.46 -2.36
CA SER A 158 13.51 -10.29 -3.26
C SER A 158 14.73 -11.12 -2.88
N ILE A 159 15.13 -11.11 -1.60
CA ILE A 159 16.29 -11.87 -1.12
C ILE A 159 16.08 -13.37 -1.37
N LEU A 160 14.91 -13.88 -1.01
CA LEU A 160 14.61 -15.30 -1.16
C LEU A 160 14.44 -15.69 -2.64
N SER A 161 13.93 -14.79 -3.47
CA SER A 161 13.78 -14.99 -4.91
C SER A 161 15.12 -15.17 -5.61
N ILE A 162 16.14 -14.43 -5.20
CA ILE A 162 17.52 -14.59 -5.71
C ILE A 162 18.07 -15.94 -5.28
N LYS A 163 17.94 -16.28 -3.99
CA LYS A 163 18.45 -17.52 -3.42
C LYS A 163 17.86 -18.77 -4.09
N GLU A 164 16.53 -18.80 -4.23
CA GLU A 164 15.79 -19.96 -4.75
C GLU A 164 15.51 -19.87 -6.27
N LYS A 165 15.98 -18.80 -6.93
CA LYS A 165 15.83 -18.54 -8.38
C LYS A 165 14.36 -18.54 -8.85
N LEU A 166 13.45 -18.01 -8.01
CA LEU A 166 12.00 -18.01 -8.27
C LEU A 166 11.54 -16.87 -9.17
N PHE A 167 12.28 -15.76 -9.17
CA PHE A 167 12.09 -14.61 -10.05
C PHE A 167 13.42 -14.21 -10.69
N SER A 168 13.36 -13.33 -11.69
CA SER A 168 14.57 -12.84 -12.36
C SER A 168 15.40 -11.96 -11.42
N ILE A 169 16.72 -11.92 -11.65
CA ILE A 169 17.63 -11.06 -10.90
C ILE A 169 17.23 -9.58 -10.99
N PRO A 170 16.89 -9.01 -12.17
CA PRO A 170 16.46 -7.62 -12.26
C PRO A 170 15.22 -7.30 -11.43
N LEU A 171 14.19 -8.16 -11.45
CA LEU A 171 12.98 -7.97 -10.64
C LEU A 171 13.31 -8.01 -9.15
N SER A 172 14.18 -8.94 -8.75
CA SER A 172 14.58 -9.06 -7.35
C SER A 172 15.42 -7.85 -6.89
N ALA A 173 16.33 -7.36 -7.74
CA ALA A 173 17.12 -6.16 -7.46
C ALA A 173 16.23 -4.91 -7.31
N LEU A 174 15.23 -4.74 -8.18
CA LEU A 174 14.22 -3.69 -8.02
C LEU A 174 13.51 -3.82 -6.66
N GLY A 175 13.07 -5.01 -6.27
CA GLY A 175 12.40 -5.18 -4.97
C GLY A 175 13.33 -4.96 -3.76
N ILE A 176 14.65 -5.11 -3.90
CA ILE A 176 15.59 -4.68 -2.86
C ILE A 176 15.56 -3.15 -2.70
N ILE A 177 15.54 -2.41 -3.82
CA ILE A 177 15.44 -0.94 -3.81
C ILE A 177 14.13 -0.51 -3.14
N VAL A 178 13.01 -1.09 -3.57
CA VAL A 178 11.69 -0.87 -2.96
C VAL A 178 11.75 -1.13 -1.46
N GLY A 179 12.26 -2.30 -1.08
CA GLY A 179 12.26 -2.74 0.31
C GLY A 179 13.10 -1.84 1.22
N ILE A 180 14.27 -1.41 0.74
CA ILE A 180 15.12 -0.46 1.47
C ILE A 180 14.43 0.90 1.58
N ALA A 181 13.86 1.43 0.49
CA ALA A 181 13.15 2.71 0.53
C ALA A 181 11.99 2.68 1.52
N GLY A 182 11.21 1.60 1.54
CA GLY A 182 10.11 1.42 2.48
C GLY A 182 10.58 1.41 3.95
N ILE A 183 11.69 0.72 4.25
CA ILE A 183 12.26 0.72 5.62
C ILE A 183 12.79 2.11 6.00
N LEU A 184 13.38 2.84 5.06
CA LEU A 184 13.93 4.18 5.29
C LEU A 184 12.85 5.24 5.55
N THR A 185 11.56 4.96 5.30
CA THR A 185 10.45 5.84 5.71
C THR A 185 10.33 6.04 7.23
N VAL A 186 11.09 5.28 8.04
CA VAL A 186 11.27 5.58 9.47
C VAL A 186 11.89 6.97 9.70
N TYR A 187 12.65 7.46 8.73
CA TYR A 187 13.14 8.84 8.73
C TYR A 187 12.05 9.74 8.14
N PRO A 188 11.76 10.90 8.78
CA PRO A 188 10.71 11.82 8.34
C PRO A 188 11.15 12.63 7.11
N LEU A 189 11.42 11.93 6.01
CA LEU A 189 11.81 12.49 4.72
C LEU A 189 10.90 11.92 3.63
N ASP A 190 10.07 12.79 3.05
CA ASP A 190 9.04 12.44 2.06
C ASP A 190 9.62 11.69 0.84
N ILE A 191 10.88 11.97 0.50
CA ILE A 191 11.58 11.33 -0.62
C ILE A 191 11.60 9.80 -0.53
N PHE A 192 11.65 9.21 0.67
CA PHE A 192 11.65 7.76 0.81
C PHE A 192 10.29 7.15 0.50
N THR A 193 9.21 7.82 0.89
CA THR A 193 7.84 7.44 0.57
C THR A 193 7.59 7.56 -0.93
N GLU A 194 8.10 8.62 -1.58
CA GLU A 194 8.02 8.80 -3.03
C GLU A 194 8.80 7.71 -3.79
N ILE A 195 10.05 7.43 -3.38
CA ILE A 195 10.87 6.37 -3.98
C ILE A 195 10.17 5.02 -3.81
N PHE A 196 9.67 4.71 -2.61
CA PHE A 196 8.90 3.50 -2.37
C PHE A 196 7.71 3.42 -3.32
N GLY A 197 6.82 4.42 -3.33
CA GLY A 197 5.61 4.40 -4.15
C GLY A 197 5.89 4.23 -5.64
N ILE A 198 6.83 4.99 -6.20
CA ILE A 198 7.16 4.92 -7.64
C ILE A 198 7.81 3.58 -7.99
N SER A 199 8.81 3.14 -7.22
CA SER A 199 9.48 1.86 -7.49
C SER A 199 8.55 0.66 -7.26
N GLN A 200 7.63 0.78 -6.31
CA GLN A 200 6.63 -0.24 -5.99
C GLN A 200 5.59 -0.39 -7.12
N ILE A 201 5.19 0.69 -7.80
CA ILE A 201 4.36 0.61 -9.02
C ILE A 201 5.06 -0.29 -10.06
N VAL A 202 6.32 -0.01 -10.35
CA VAL A 202 7.09 -0.77 -11.34
C VAL A 202 7.23 -2.23 -10.90
N TRP A 203 7.47 -2.46 -9.61
CA TRP A 203 7.61 -3.80 -9.04
C TRP A 203 6.29 -4.59 -9.15
N PHE A 204 5.16 -4.01 -8.77
CA PHE A 204 3.83 -4.64 -8.83
C PHE A 204 3.44 -5.00 -10.27
N LEU A 205 3.64 -4.09 -11.23
CA LEU A 205 3.40 -4.40 -12.65
C LEU A 205 4.26 -5.57 -13.10
N TRP A 206 5.56 -5.54 -12.80
CA TRP A 206 6.51 -6.54 -13.27
C TRP A 206 6.24 -7.92 -12.65
N ILE A 207 6.09 -8.01 -11.33
CA ILE A 207 5.75 -9.29 -10.67
C ILE A 207 4.40 -9.81 -11.17
N GLY A 208 3.43 -8.92 -11.39
CA GLY A 208 2.11 -9.26 -11.92
C GLY A 208 2.18 -9.95 -13.29
N PHE A 209 2.88 -9.34 -14.25
CA PHE A 209 3.08 -9.93 -15.57
C PHE A 209 3.85 -11.25 -15.51
N VAL A 210 4.86 -11.36 -14.65
CA VAL A 210 5.62 -12.61 -14.47
C VAL A 210 4.73 -13.72 -13.90
N MET A 211 3.87 -13.43 -12.93
CA MET A 211 2.96 -14.41 -12.33
C MET A 211 1.88 -14.89 -13.31
N ILE A 212 1.41 -14.00 -14.21
CA ILE A 212 0.46 -14.35 -15.28
C ILE A 212 1.12 -15.21 -16.37
N GLY A 213 2.30 -14.81 -16.83
CA GLY A 213 3.00 -15.45 -17.96
C GLY A 213 3.77 -16.73 -17.59
N LYS A 214 4.31 -16.82 -16.37
CA LYS A 214 5.02 -17.99 -15.84
C LYS A 214 4.30 -18.51 -14.61
N SER A 215 3.18 -19.20 -14.82
CA SER A 215 2.58 -20.04 -13.78
C SER A 215 3.54 -21.20 -13.51
N ALA A 216 4.39 -21.05 -12.49
CA ALA A 216 5.39 -22.04 -12.13
C ALA A 216 4.73 -23.42 -11.96
N THR A 217 5.21 -24.42 -12.70
CA THR A 217 4.90 -25.82 -12.40
C THR A 217 5.64 -26.19 -11.12
N PRO A 218 4.96 -26.71 -10.09
CA PRO A 218 5.62 -27.24 -8.92
C PRO A 218 6.63 -28.32 -9.37
N LYS A 219 7.82 -28.36 -8.77
CA LYS A 219 8.62 -29.59 -8.82
C LYS A 219 7.87 -30.64 -8.00
N ASN A 220 7.49 -31.73 -8.66
CA ASN A 220 6.98 -32.94 -8.01
C ASN A 220 8.03 -33.52 -7.05
#